data_AF-A0A972D6M9-F1
#
_entry.id   AF-A0A972D6M9-F1
#
_cell.length_a   1.000
_cell.length_b   1.000
_cell.length_c   1.000
_cell.angle_alpha   90.00
_cell.angle_beta   90.00
_cell.angle_gamma   90.00
#
_symmetry.space_group_name_H-M   'P 1'
#
loop_
_entity.id
_entity.type
_entity.pdbx_description
1 polymer ?
#
loop_
_entity_poly.entity_id
_entity_poly.type
_entity_poly.pdbx_seq_one_letter_code
_entity_poly.pdbx_strand_id
1 'polypeptide(L)'
;MAPRQRKTVKRRASFGLNFLRWLLVMAVIGGLLGTVFVLYNPFISEVDLRQILRPNLQASVLLDRNGDELVTLSPSRVAWITLEKIPLFLRRAVVAVEDRRFYEHRGVDFIGLMRAVYQNLRRGERAQGGSTITQQLVKNLLLTNAKTITRKLVEIGYAVKLERNYTKDEILESYLNGIYFGHGVYGVEGAARFYFAKHIWDLSTAEQALLVGLIRGPELYSPYRHPERTLARRNLVLKLLLEQGWLTKREYEQLSASPLAVEEDPDYLGRGGYFADYVEDWLAEEYGWSSQYIRTGGLRIYTTLDAYIQRIAEETVAALPQDEEGRPEAALVAINPQNGQILAMVGGRNYRFSKYNRAVRGRRQIGSAIKPLIFAAAVESGFTPDTLVVDEPVTYLINGKPWTPQNFDGEYRGPITLREALAWSVNTVAVRLVDELGVKPVFSFLRRMGLPLVESGVRNDQALAPLALGGLTEGVTPLELCTAYTALANSGIRSFPSAVLRVEDRQGRVLRRGSIRQKQVLQPETAQAVTEMMQAVINYGTGQRANPGRPAAGKTGTSNENTDAWFIGYTPELLATLWIGNDDRRPPRVGDRVIGSGTAAEYWGSFVQRALVRNSVKSFK
;
A
#
# COMPACT_ATOMS: atom_id res chain seq x y z
N MET A 1 34.55 -31.14 -69.87
CA MET A 1 34.74 -30.11 -68.81
C MET A 1 33.64 -29.08 -69.00
N ALA A 2 32.73 -28.71 -68.09
CA ALA A 2 32.44 -28.94 -66.67
C ALA A 2 30.89 -28.83 -66.49
N PRO A 3 30.27 -29.26 -65.37
CA PRO A 3 28.86 -29.69 -65.37
C PRO A 3 27.82 -28.57 -65.17
N ARG A 4 26.66 -28.76 -65.80
CA ARG A 4 25.41 -27.98 -65.65
C ARG A 4 24.89 -28.00 -64.20
N GLN A 5 24.76 -26.83 -63.58
CA GLN A 5 24.04 -26.66 -62.32
C GLN A 5 22.52 -26.78 -62.53
N ARG A 6 21.91 -27.77 -61.86
CA ARG A 6 20.45 -27.87 -61.66
C ARG A 6 19.99 -26.75 -60.71
N LYS A 7 19.20 -25.80 -61.19
CA LYS A 7 18.42 -24.88 -60.32
C LYS A 7 17.17 -25.60 -59.81
N THR A 8 17.11 -25.80 -58.50
CA THR A 8 16.00 -26.41 -57.77
C THR A 8 14.83 -25.43 -57.63
N VAL A 9 13.66 -25.85 -58.13
CA VAL A 9 12.36 -25.22 -57.86
C VAL A 9 11.93 -25.60 -56.44
N LYS A 10 12.29 -24.79 -55.43
CA LYS A 10 11.74 -24.92 -54.06
C LYS A 10 11.63 -23.54 -53.41
N ARG A 11 10.66 -22.71 -53.82
CA ARG A 11 10.35 -21.46 -53.10
C ARG A 11 8.88 -21.03 -53.05
N ARG A 12 7.94 -21.89 -53.46
CA ARG A 12 6.48 -21.63 -53.31
C ARG A 12 5.79 -22.48 -52.21
N ALA A 13 6.40 -23.57 -51.75
CA ALA A 13 5.79 -24.46 -50.75
C ALA A 13 5.92 -23.98 -49.28
N SER A 14 6.86 -23.09 -48.96
CA SER A 14 7.06 -22.60 -47.57
C SER A 14 6.05 -21.53 -47.14
N PHE A 15 5.44 -20.81 -48.09
CA PHE A 15 4.47 -19.76 -47.78
C PHE A 15 3.10 -20.36 -47.37
N GLY A 16 2.65 -21.39 -48.09
CA GLY A 16 1.42 -22.12 -47.76
C GLY A 16 1.49 -22.87 -46.43
N LEU A 17 2.64 -23.48 -46.12
CA LEU A 17 2.85 -24.21 -44.86
C LEU A 17 2.92 -23.26 -43.65
N ASN A 18 3.54 -22.09 -43.80
CA ASN A 18 3.56 -21.07 -42.76
C ASN A 18 2.18 -20.42 -42.56
N PHE A 19 1.41 -20.23 -43.63
CA PHE A 19 0.02 -19.77 -43.55
C PHE A 19 -0.87 -20.79 -42.82
N LEU A 20 -0.76 -22.08 -43.15
CA LEU A 20 -1.51 -23.15 -42.48
C LEU A 20 -1.15 -23.26 -40.99
N ARG A 21 0.14 -23.11 -40.64
CA ARG A 21 0.59 -23.08 -39.24
C ARG A 21 0.02 -21.90 -38.48
N TRP A 22 -0.02 -20.71 -39.08
CA TRP A 22 -0.67 -19.55 -38.47
C TRP A 22 -2.18 -19.75 -38.28
N LEU A 23 -2.85 -20.35 -39.26
CA LEU A 23 -4.28 -20.67 -39.17
C LEU A 23 -4.56 -21.69 -38.06
N LEU A 24 -3.71 -22.70 -37.91
CA LEU A 24 -3.82 -23.70 -36.85
C LEU A 24 -3.56 -23.10 -35.47
N VAL A 25 -2.56 -22.23 -35.33
CA VAL A 25 -2.31 -21.49 -34.08
C VAL A 25 -3.50 -20.59 -33.73
N MET A 26 -4.08 -19.88 -34.70
CA MET A 26 -5.27 -19.06 -34.48
C MET A 26 -6.51 -19.89 -34.13
N ALA A 27 -6.66 -21.07 -34.72
CA ALA A 27 -7.74 -22.00 -34.39
C ALA A 27 -7.58 -22.59 -32.98
N VAL A 28 -6.36 -22.93 -32.56
CA VAL A 28 -6.06 -23.40 -31.20
C VAL A 28 -6.28 -22.30 -30.18
N ILE A 29 -5.82 -21.07 -30.46
CA ILE A 29 -6.08 -19.90 -29.60
C ILE A 29 -7.59 -19.62 -29.54
N GLY A 30 -8.29 -19.65 -30.68
CA GLY A 30 -9.74 -19.47 -30.75
C GLY A 30 -10.50 -20.55 -29.97
N GLY A 31 -10.06 -21.81 -30.06
CA GLY A 31 -10.60 -22.93 -29.30
C GLY A 31 -10.37 -22.78 -27.80
N LEU A 32 -9.16 -22.42 -27.36
CA LEU A 32 -8.83 -22.13 -25.96
C LEU A 32 -9.67 -20.97 -25.40
N LEU A 33 -9.81 -19.88 -26.17
CA LEU A 33 -10.64 -18.74 -25.81
C LEU A 33 -12.12 -19.12 -25.73
N GLY A 34 -12.60 -19.96 -26.65
CA GLY A 34 -13.96 -20.50 -26.65
C GLY A 34 -14.25 -21.39 -25.44
N THR A 35 -13.34 -22.30 -25.10
CA THR A 35 -13.45 -23.17 -23.92
C THR A 35 -13.45 -22.36 -22.63
N VAL A 36 -12.57 -21.35 -22.51
CA VAL A 36 -12.58 -20.45 -21.35
C VAL A 36 -13.89 -19.65 -21.30
N PHE A 37 -14.40 -19.17 -22.42
CA PHE A 37 -15.70 -18.48 -22.47
C PHE A 37 -16.85 -19.37 -21.99
N VAL A 38 -16.89 -20.64 -22.41
CA VAL A 38 -17.90 -21.61 -21.98
C VAL A 38 -17.79 -21.91 -20.49
N LEU A 39 -16.58 -22.10 -19.97
CA LEU A 39 -16.34 -22.41 -18.55
C LEU A 39 -16.72 -21.26 -17.61
N TYR A 40 -16.59 -20.00 -18.06
CA TYR A 40 -16.92 -18.82 -17.26
C TYR A 40 -18.31 -18.23 -17.54
N ASN A 41 -19.05 -18.76 -18.53
CA ASN A 41 -20.41 -18.34 -18.86
C ASN A 41 -21.39 -18.45 -17.67
N PRO A 42 -21.36 -19.50 -16.82
CA PRO A 42 -22.24 -19.58 -15.65
C PRO A 42 -22.02 -18.40 -14.68
N PHE A 43 -20.76 -18.09 -14.36
CA PHE A 43 -20.38 -16.93 -13.54
C PHE A 43 -20.83 -15.60 -14.14
N ILE A 44 -20.70 -15.45 -15.47
CA ILE A 44 -21.12 -14.25 -16.19
C ILE A 44 -22.65 -14.12 -16.21
N SER A 45 -23.38 -15.23 -16.23
CA SER A 45 -24.84 -15.24 -16.33
C SER A 45 -25.55 -14.82 -15.05
N GLU A 46 -25.00 -15.14 -13.87
CA GLU A 46 -25.62 -14.87 -12.55
C GLU A 46 -25.58 -13.41 -12.10
N VAL A 47 -24.72 -12.55 -12.68
CA VAL A 47 -24.63 -11.13 -12.28
C VAL A 47 -25.79 -10.32 -12.83
N ASP A 48 -26.51 -9.64 -11.92
CA ASP A 48 -27.53 -8.64 -12.24
C ASP A 48 -26.90 -7.39 -12.85
N LEU A 49 -27.07 -7.23 -14.16
CA LEU A 49 -26.51 -6.13 -14.93
C LEU A 49 -27.11 -4.76 -14.58
N ARG A 50 -28.30 -4.72 -13.97
CA ARG A 50 -28.94 -3.44 -13.58
C ARG A 50 -28.14 -2.71 -12.51
N GLN A 51 -27.49 -3.46 -11.62
CA GLN A 51 -26.61 -2.90 -10.59
C GLN A 51 -25.32 -2.30 -11.17
N ILE A 52 -24.94 -2.68 -12.40
CA ILE A 52 -23.76 -2.17 -13.10
C ILE A 52 -24.07 -0.84 -13.81
N LEU A 53 -25.27 -0.68 -14.37
CA LEU A 53 -25.61 0.51 -15.16
C LEU A 53 -26.22 1.67 -14.38
N ARG A 54 -26.87 1.40 -13.26
CA ARG A 54 -27.29 2.46 -12.33
C ARG A 54 -26.96 2.06 -10.91
N PRO A 55 -25.66 1.94 -10.57
CA PRO A 55 -25.29 1.77 -9.18
C PRO A 55 -25.85 2.98 -8.43
N ASN A 56 -26.63 2.70 -7.39
CA ASN A 56 -26.98 3.73 -6.44
C ASN A 56 -25.65 4.09 -5.77
N LEU A 57 -24.97 5.15 -6.17
CA LEU A 57 -23.65 5.49 -5.63
C LEU A 57 -23.83 6.39 -4.39
N GLN A 58 -23.13 6.06 -3.32
CA GLN A 58 -23.13 6.84 -2.08
C GLN A 58 -21.76 6.68 -1.45
N ALA A 59 -21.18 7.76 -0.97
CA ALA A 59 -19.89 7.68 -0.31
C ALA A 59 -19.97 6.74 0.90
N SER A 60 -19.05 5.78 0.97
CA SER A 60 -18.88 4.93 2.15
C SER A 60 -18.18 5.72 3.25
N VAL A 61 -18.50 5.40 4.49
CA VAL A 61 -18.00 6.11 5.66
C VAL A 61 -17.21 5.14 6.54
N LEU A 62 -16.03 5.57 6.97
CA LEU A 62 -15.26 4.90 8.02
C LEU A 62 -15.66 5.48 9.37
N LEU A 63 -16.00 4.59 10.28
CA LEU A 63 -16.30 4.92 11.66
C LEU A 63 -15.19 4.38 12.56
N ASP A 64 -14.90 5.11 13.63
CA ASP A 64 -13.97 4.69 14.66
C ASP A 64 -14.55 3.53 15.47
N ARG A 65 -13.77 3.02 16.42
CA ARG A 65 -14.18 1.92 17.30
C ARG A 65 -15.38 2.24 18.19
N ASN A 66 -15.70 3.52 18.41
CA ASN A 66 -16.84 4.00 19.20
C ASN A 66 -18.07 4.27 18.32
N GLY A 67 -17.90 4.27 17.00
CA GLY A 67 -18.96 4.54 16.02
C GLY A 67 -19.02 6.01 15.58
N ASP A 68 -18.02 6.83 15.91
CA ASP A 68 -17.90 8.20 15.43
C ASP A 68 -17.34 8.21 14.00
N GLU A 69 -17.84 9.10 13.15
CA GLU A 69 -17.35 9.24 11.78
C GLU A 69 -15.90 9.74 11.78
N LEU A 70 -15.00 8.97 11.17
CA LEU A 70 -13.59 9.34 10.99
C LEU A 70 -13.38 10.09 9.69
N VAL A 71 -13.79 9.46 8.59
CA VAL A 71 -13.51 9.91 7.25
C VAL A 71 -14.50 9.29 6.29
N THR A 72 -14.94 10.06 5.31
CA THR A 72 -15.70 9.56 4.18
C THR A 72 -14.73 9.17 3.07
N LEU A 73 -14.94 8.04 2.40
CA LEU A 73 -14.00 7.51 1.41
C LEU A 73 -14.07 8.19 0.03
N SER A 74 -15.05 9.06 -0.19
CA SER A 74 -15.18 9.85 -1.41
C SER A 74 -15.50 11.31 -1.08
N PRO A 75 -14.65 12.28 -1.50
CA PRO A 75 -14.80 13.71 -1.20
C PRO A 75 -16.05 14.34 -1.75
N SER A 76 -16.54 13.82 -2.88
CA SER A 76 -17.67 14.40 -3.57
C SER A 76 -18.95 13.67 -3.18
N ARG A 77 -20.04 14.41 -2.98
CA ARG A 77 -21.38 13.81 -3.01
C ARG A 77 -21.50 13.08 -4.33
N VAL A 78 -21.56 11.76 -4.30
CA VAL A 78 -21.74 10.98 -5.52
C VAL A 78 -23.17 11.22 -5.98
N ALA A 79 -23.33 12.11 -6.97
CA ALA A 79 -24.60 12.48 -7.55
C ALA A 79 -24.67 11.89 -8.95
N TRP A 80 -25.64 11.00 -9.16
CA TRP A 80 -25.91 10.47 -10.50
C TRP A 80 -26.48 11.57 -11.38
N ILE A 81 -25.83 11.86 -12.50
CA ILE A 81 -26.28 12.83 -13.49
C ILE A 81 -26.64 12.09 -14.78
N THR A 82 -27.80 12.40 -15.35
CA THR A 82 -28.23 11.81 -16.62
C THR A 82 -27.38 12.33 -17.77
N LEU A 83 -27.23 11.53 -18.82
CA LEU A 83 -26.34 11.81 -19.95
C LEU A 83 -26.65 13.16 -20.63
N GLU A 84 -27.92 13.59 -20.64
CA GLU A 84 -28.36 14.83 -21.28
C GLU A 84 -27.84 16.07 -20.56
N LYS A 85 -27.69 16.00 -19.23
CA LYS A 85 -27.13 17.09 -18.41
C LYS A 85 -25.61 17.18 -18.53
N ILE A 86 -24.95 16.15 -19.05
CA ILE A 86 -23.51 16.17 -19.29
C ILE A 86 -23.23 16.92 -20.60
N PRO A 87 -22.36 17.96 -20.58
CA PRO A 87 -22.04 18.73 -21.78
C PRO A 87 -21.66 17.84 -22.97
N LEU A 88 -22.21 18.18 -24.15
CA LEU A 88 -21.95 17.43 -25.37
C LEU A 88 -20.46 17.39 -25.74
N PHE A 89 -19.74 18.47 -25.45
CA PHE A 89 -18.30 18.55 -25.65
C PHE A 89 -17.56 17.48 -24.82
N LEU A 90 -17.83 17.39 -23.52
CA LEU A 90 -17.22 16.37 -22.65
C LEU A 90 -17.53 14.94 -23.13
N ARG A 91 -18.79 14.65 -23.45
CA ARG A 91 -19.20 13.31 -23.96
C ARG A 91 -18.39 12.91 -25.20
N ARG A 92 -18.25 13.83 -26.16
CA ARG A 92 -17.47 13.61 -27.39
C ARG A 92 -15.97 13.49 -27.09
N ALA A 93 -15.45 14.32 -26.19
CA ALA A 93 -14.04 14.30 -25.82
C ALA A 93 -13.62 12.98 -25.16
N VAL A 94 -14.46 12.43 -24.27
CA VAL A 94 -14.22 11.11 -23.68
C VAL A 94 -14.17 10.03 -24.76
N VAL A 95 -15.17 9.97 -25.64
CA VAL A 95 -15.20 9.00 -26.75
C VAL A 95 -13.98 9.17 -27.66
N ALA A 96 -13.62 10.41 -28.02
CA ALA A 96 -12.49 10.72 -28.90
C ALA A 96 -11.12 10.29 -28.34
N VAL A 97 -10.97 10.31 -27.00
CA VAL A 97 -9.71 10.04 -26.30
C VAL A 97 -9.61 8.58 -25.85
N GLU A 98 -10.68 8.04 -25.28
CA GLU A 98 -10.68 6.70 -24.67
C GLU A 98 -11.08 5.61 -25.66
N ASP A 99 -12.06 5.86 -26.54
CA ASP A 99 -12.63 4.84 -27.42
C ASP A 99 -13.27 5.44 -28.68
N ARG A 100 -12.43 5.79 -29.65
CA ARG A 100 -12.85 6.53 -30.87
C ARG A 100 -13.97 5.86 -31.65
N ARG A 101 -14.06 4.54 -31.57
CA ARG A 101 -15.03 3.72 -32.30
C ARG A 101 -16.12 3.18 -31.38
N PHE A 102 -16.32 3.83 -30.24
CA PHE A 102 -17.27 3.40 -29.21
C PHE A 102 -18.63 3.06 -29.81
N TYR A 103 -19.21 3.92 -30.65
CA TYR A 103 -20.53 3.68 -31.24
C TYR A 103 -20.55 2.64 -32.38
N GLU A 104 -19.39 2.18 -32.86
CA GLU A 104 -19.29 1.25 -33.99
C GLU A 104 -19.10 -0.22 -33.58
N HIS A 105 -18.48 -0.47 -32.41
CA HIS A 105 -18.20 -1.83 -31.95
C HIS A 105 -19.24 -2.35 -30.95
N ARG A 106 -19.24 -3.66 -30.67
CA ARG A 106 -20.12 -4.32 -29.69
C ARG A 106 -19.34 -4.90 -28.50
N GLY A 107 -18.89 -4.03 -27.59
CA GLY A 107 -18.15 -4.39 -26.38
C GLY A 107 -16.63 -4.38 -26.53
N VAL A 108 -16.09 -4.91 -27.62
CA VAL A 108 -14.64 -4.93 -27.90
C VAL A 108 -14.35 -4.39 -29.29
N ASP A 109 -13.41 -3.44 -29.42
CA ASP A 109 -12.91 -2.97 -30.71
C ASP A 109 -11.77 -3.87 -31.22
N PHE A 110 -12.14 -4.93 -31.94
CA PHE A 110 -11.15 -5.85 -32.53
C PHE A 110 -10.25 -5.18 -33.57
N ILE A 111 -10.77 -4.23 -34.34
CA ILE A 111 -9.99 -3.51 -35.37
C ILE A 111 -9.03 -2.54 -34.69
N GLY A 112 -9.46 -1.83 -33.64
CA GLY A 112 -8.61 -1.00 -32.80
C GLY A 112 -7.52 -1.79 -32.10
N LEU A 113 -7.86 -2.98 -31.58
CA LEU A 113 -6.91 -3.91 -30.97
C LEU A 113 -5.84 -4.37 -31.97
N MET A 114 -6.25 -4.83 -33.16
CA MET A 114 -5.31 -5.27 -34.19
C MET A 114 -4.42 -4.12 -34.69
N ARG A 115 -5.00 -2.91 -34.82
CA ARG A 115 -4.25 -1.70 -35.16
C ARG A 115 -3.21 -1.35 -34.08
N ALA A 116 -3.58 -1.42 -32.81
CA ALA A 116 -2.69 -1.15 -31.69
C ALA A 116 -1.54 -2.16 -31.62
N VAL A 117 -1.84 -3.46 -31.79
CA VAL A 117 -0.81 -4.52 -31.87
C VAL A 117 0.17 -4.26 -33.01
N TYR A 118 -0.34 -3.95 -34.21
CA TYR A 118 0.50 -3.64 -35.37
C TYR A 118 1.39 -2.40 -35.14
N GLN A 119 0.85 -1.33 -34.55
CA GLN A 119 1.62 -0.12 -34.25
C GLN A 119 2.68 -0.35 -33.17
N ASN A 120 2.37 -1.11 -32.12
CA ASN A 120 3.31 -1.43 -31.04
C ASN A 120 4.49 -2.28 -31.55
N LEU A 121 4.23 -3.25 -32.44
CA LEU A 121 5.28 -4.05 -33.08
C LEU A 121 6.20 -3.23 -33.99
N ARG A 122 5.68 -2.15 -34.59
CA ARG A 122 6.43 -1.29 -35.50
C ARG A 122 7.22 -0.18 -34.80
N ARG A 123 6.72 0.36 -33.68
CA ARG A 123 7.31 1.52 -33.00
C ARG A 123 8.15 1.20 -31.76
N GLY A 124 8.20 -0.04 -31.29
CA GLY A 124 9.01 -0.44 -30.13
C GLY A 124 8.58 0.15 -28.77
N GLU A 125 7.70 1.14 -28.75
CA GLU A 125 7.14 1.76 -27.55
C GLU A 125 5.75 1.22 -27.23
N ARG A 126 5.50 0.91 -25.94
CA ARG A 126 4.17 0.59 -25.42
C ARG A 126 3.35 1.88 -25.30
N ALA A 127 2.67 2.30 -26.37
CA ALA A 127 1.95 3.56 -26.36
C ALA A 127 0.58 3.53 -27.06
N GLN A 128 -0.26 2.52 -26.77
CA GLN A 128 -1.73 2.63 -26.90
C GLN A 128 -2.42 1.48 -26.14
N GLY A 129 -3.28 1.82 -25.18
CA GLY A 129 -4.12 0.85 -24.48
C GLY A 129 -5.35 0.55 -25.33
N GLY A 130 -5.55 -0.70 -25.74
CA GLY A 130 -6.66 -1.11 -26.61
C GLY A 130 -7.93 -1.54 -25.86
N SER A 131 -8.24 -0.94 -24.70
CA SER A 131 -9.46 -1.28 -23.94
C SER A 131 -10.58 -0.29 -24.21
N THR A 132 -11.79 -0.79 -24.48
CA THR A 132 -12.99 0.02 -24.78
C THR A 132 -13.59 0.65 -23.51
N ILE A 133 -14.45 1.65 -23.67
CA ILE A 133 -15.19 2.26 -22.53
C ILE A 133 -15.97 1.20 -21.76
N THR A 134 -16.65 0.28 -22.45
CA THR A 134 -17.43 -0.80 -21.84
C THR A 134 -16.55 -1.76 -21.03
N GLN A 135 -15.37 -2.09 -21.55
CA GLN A 135 -14.37 -2.90 -20.83
C GLN A 135 -13.87 -2.20 -19.58
N GLN A 136 -13.61 -0.89 -19.67
CA GLN A 136 -13.18 -0.09 -18.52
C GLN A 136 -14.26 -0.01 -17.43
N LEU A 137 -15.53 0.15 -17.82
CA LEU A 137 -16.68 0.17 -16.92
C LEU A 137 -16.77 -1.14 -16.11
N VAL A 138 -16.75 -2.28 -16.81
CA VAL A 138 -16.77 -3.62 -16.19
C VAL A 138 -15.60 -3.81 -15.23
N LYS A 139 -14.39 -3.42 -15.67
CA LYS A 139 -13.18 -3.54 -14.85
C LYS A 139 -13.32 -2.75 -13.54
N ASN A 140 -13.81 -1.52 -13.60
CA ASN A 140 -13.87 -0.65 -12.42
C ASN A 140 -14.95 -1.09 -11.41
N LEU A 141 -16.08 -1.60 -11.89
CA LEU A 141 -17.20 -1.98 -11.04
C LEU A 141 -17.07 -3.37 -10.43
N LEU A 142 -16.68 -4.37 -11.22
CA LEU A 142 -16.82 -5.78 -10.85
C LEU A 142 -15.51 -6.48 -10.51
N LEU A 143 -14.37 -5.97 -10.97
CA LEU A 143 -13.13 -6.70 -10.95
C LEU A 143 -12.10 -6.01 -10.05
N THR A 144 -11.27 -6.81 -9.38
CA THR A 144 -10.09 -6.31 -8.70
C THR A 144 -9.04 -5.83 -9.71
N ASN A 145 -8.12 -4.98 -9.28
CA ASN A 145 -7.09 -4.40 -10.16
C ASN A 145 -6.00 -5.40 -10.64
N ALA A 146 -6.09 -6.69 -10.26
CA ALA A 146 -5.08 -7.71 -10.56
C ALA A 146 -4.88 -7.93 -12.07
N LYS A 147 -3.67 -7.77 -12.61
CA LYS A 147 -3.42 -7.85 -14.07
C LYS A 147 -3.24 -9.30 -14.58
N THR A 148 -4.27 -10.14 -14.47
CA THR A 148 -4.24 -11.53 -14.97
C THR A 148 -4.95 -11.68 -16.34
N ILE A 149 -4.51 -12.68 -17.14
CA ILE A 149 -5.14 -13.01 -18.44
C ILE A 149 -6.58 -13.49 -18.22
N THR A 150 -6.80 -14.30 -17.19
CA THR A 150 -8.14 -14.79 -16.81
C THR A 150 -9.10 -13.63 -16.53
N ARG A 151 -8.67 -12.62 -15.75
CA ARG A 151 -9.47 -11.41 -15.51
C ARG A 151 -9.83 -10.69 -16.81
N LYS A 152 -8.88 -10.57 -17.76
CA LYS A 152 -9.13 -9.88 -19.02
C LYS A 152 -10.18 -10.60 -19.90
N LEU A 153 -10.25 -11.93 -19.85
CA LEU A 153 -11.27 -12.71 -20.56
C LEU A 153 -12.65 -12.53 -19.93
N VAL A 154 -12.73 -12.52 -18.60
CA VAL A 154 -13.96 -12.21 -17.85
C VAL A 154 -14.45 -10.80 -18.17
N GLU A 155 -13.55 -9.81 -18.23
CA GLU A 155 -13.85 -8.43 -18.62
C GLU A 155 -14.47 -8.34 -20.02
N ILE A 156 -13.93 -9.08 -21.00
CA ILE A 156 -14.46 -9.16 -22.37
C ILE A 156 -15.88 -9.75 -22.37
N GLY A 157 -16.07 -10.87 -21.66
CA GLY A 157 -17.36 -11.56 -21.60
C GLY A 157 -18.48 -10.67 -21.04
N TYR A 158 -18.21 -9.99 -19.92
CA TYR A 158 -19.14 -9.01 -19.35
C TYR A 158 -19.36 -7.80 -20.25
N ALA A 159 -18.31 -7.27 -20.90
CA ALA A 159 -18.48 -6.13 -21.82
C ALA A 159 -19.42 -6.49 -22.98
N VAL A 160 -19.28 -7.68 -23.57
CA VAL A 160 -20.19 -8.16 -24.62
C VAL A 160 -21.60 -8.39 -24.07
N LYS A 161 -21.75 -8.97 -22.86
CA LYS A 161 -23.07 -9.16 -22.23
C LYS A 161 -23.76 -7.83 -21.98
N LEU A 162 -23.03 -6.81 -21.54
CA LEU A 162 -23.55 -5.50 -21.22
C LEU A 162 -24.04 -4.77 -22.49
N GLU A 163 -23.25 -4.80 -23.57
CA GLU A 163 -23.64 -4.22 -24.86
C GLU A 163 -24.77 -4.94 -25.60
N ARG A 164 -25.06 -6.19 -25.24
CA ARG A 164 -26.24 -6.90 -25.76
C ARG A 164 -27.54 -6.48 -25.09
N ASN A 165 -27.46 -5.97 -23.85
CA ASN A 165 -28.64 -5.69 -23.03
C ASN A 165 -28.90 -4.19 -22.85
N TYR A 166 -27.93 -3.33 -23.17
CA TYR A 166 -28.01 -1.89 -22.94
C TYR A 166 -27.47 -1.08 -24.11
N THR A 167 -28.00 0.12 -24.25
CA THR A 167 -27.62 1.07 -25.30
C THR A 167 -26.27 1.71 -25.00
N LYS A 168 -25.61 2.21 -26.05
CA LYS A 168 -24.33 2.93 -25.92
C LYS A 168 -24.41 4.14 -24.98
N ASP A 169 -25.54 4.84 -25.02
CA ASP A 169 -25.77 6.01 -24.20
C ASP A 169 -25.91 5.64 -22.72
N GLU A 170 -26.63 4.57 -22.39
CA GLU A 170 -26.71 4.08 -21.01
C GLU A 170 -25.34 3.64 -20.49
N ILE A 171 -24.54 2.99 -21.33
CA ILE A 171 -23.17 2.57 -20.98
C ILE A 171 -22.28 3.79 -20.74
N LEU A 172 -22.34 4.80 -21.61
CA LEU A 172 -21.58 6.03 -21.48
C LEU A 172 -22.01 6.81 -20.24
N GLU A 173 -23.31 6.92 -19.96
CA GLU A 173 -23.85 7.51 -18.72
C GLU A 173 -23.24 6.82 -17.49
N SER A 174 -23.28 5.49 -17.48
CA SER A 174 -22.74 4.70 -16.37
C SER A 174 -21.25 4.90 -16.18
N TYR A 175 -20.51 4.90 -17.29
CA TYR A 175 -19.07 5.14 -17.28
C TYR A 175 -18.73 6.53 -16.74
N LEU A 176 -19.39 7.58 -17.22
CA LEU A 176 -19.13 8.95 -16.78
C LEU A 176 -19.49 9.18 -15.31
N ASN A 177 -20.50 8.49 -14.78
CA ASN A 177 -20.85 8.57 -13.35
C ASN A 177 -19.97 7.68 -12.46
N GLY A 178 -19.38 6.62 -13.00
CA GLY A 178 -18.61 5.65 -12.23
C GLY A 178 -17.09 5.77 -12.32
N ILE A 179 -16.55 6.58 -13.23
CA ILE A 179 -15.11 6.62 -13.47
C ILE A 179 -14.34 7.38 -12.38
N TYR A 180 -13.15 6.89 -12.05
CA TYR A 180 -12.25 7.50 -11.07
C TYR A 180 -11.50 8.70 -11.65
N PHE A 181 -11.54 9.84 -10.94
CA PHE A 181 -10.87 11.09 -11.32
C PHE A 181 -9.73 11.48 -10.38
N GLY A 182 -9.27 10.58 -9.51
CA GLY A 182 -8.18 10.86 -8.57
C GLY A 182 -8.70 11.35 -7.22
N HIS A 183 -7.85 11.30 -6.18
CA HIS A 183 -8.18 11.81 -4.84
C HIS A 183 -9.46 11.23 -4.20
N GLY A 184 -9.81 9.98 -4.52
CA GLY A 184 -11.05 9.36 -4.02
C GLY A 184 -12.32 9.83 -4.76
N VAL A 185 -12.20 10.70 -5.77
CA VAL A 185 -13.32 11.26 -6.53
C VAL A 185 -13.76 10.31 -7.62
N TYR A 186 -15.07 10.04 -7.68
CA TYR A 186 -15.70 9.27 -8.75
C TYR A 186 -16.81 10.08 -9.41
N GLY A 187 -16.97 9.85 -10.72
CA GLY A 187 -18.00 10.48 -11.53
C GLY A 187 -17.67 11.90 -11.95
N VAL A 188 -18.17 12.30 -13.13
CA VAL A 188 -17.91 13.61 -13.72
C VAL A 188 -18.44 14.77 -12.89
N GLU A 189 -19.61 14.62 -12.26
CA GLU A 189 -20.17 15.64 -11.36
C GLU A 189 -19.32 15.76 -10.09
N GLY A 190 -18.92 14.63 -9.52
CA GLY A 190 -18.04 14.62 -8.37
C GLY A 190 -16.70 15.31 -8.65
N ALA A 191 -16.16 15.10 -9.85
CA ALA A 191 -14.94 15.75 -10.32
C ALA A 191 -15.11 17.25 -10.59
N ALA A 192 -16.21 17.67 -11.22
CA ALA A 192 -16.52 19.08 -11.44
C ALA A 192 -16.60 19.85 -10.12
N ARG A 193 -17.28 19.26 -9.12
CA ARG A 193 -17.38 19.83 -7.76
C ARG A 193 -16.05 19.89 -7.05
N PHE A 194 -15.25 18.84 -7.16
CA PHE A 194 -13.99 18.72 -6.44
C PHE A 194 -12.90 19.62 -7.01
N TYR A 195 -12.75 19.67 -8.34
CA TYR A 195 -11.67 20.42 -8.97
C TYR A 195 -12.02 21.89 -9.27
N PHE A 196 -13.30 22.22 -9.43
CA PHE A 196 -13.73 23.55 -9.92
C PHE A 196 -14.86 24.18 -9.11
N ALA A 197 -15.35 23.54 -8.04
CA ALA A 197 -16.52 23.97 -7.25
C ALA A 197 -17.80 24.21 -8.09
N LYS A 198 -17.88 23.68 -9.31
CA LYS A 198 -18.96 23.90 -10.29
C LYS A 198 -19.76 22.63 -10.55
N HIS A 199 -20.98 22.78 -11.04
CA HIS A 199 -21.68 21.66 -11.64
C HIS A 199 -21.06 21.29 -13.00
N ILE A 200 -21.23 20.04 -13.42
CA ILE A 200 -20.68 19.55 -14.69
C ILE A 200 -21.16 20.36 -15.91
N TRP A 201 -22.38 20.90 -15.87
CA TRP A 201 -22.94 21.75 -16.95
C TRP A 201 -22.44 23.19 -16.95
N ASP A 202 -21.81 23.65 -15.86
CA ASP A 202 -21.26 25.01 -15.73
C ASP A 202 -19.76 25.06 -16.10
N LEU A 203 -19.15 23.92 -16.44
CA LEU A 203 -17.74 23.84 -16.80
C LEU A 203 -17.46 24.43 -18.18
N SER A 204 -16.39 25.21 -18.28
CA SER A 204 -15.80 25.65 -19.54
C SER A 204 -15.19 24.49 -20.33
N THR A 205 -15.00 24.68 -21.63
CA THR A 205 -14.37 23.70 -22.54
C THR A 205 -12.97 23.27 -22.08
N ALA A 206 -12.18 24.20 -21.50
CA ALA A 206 -10.85 23.90 -20.98
C ALA A 206 -10.89 23.03 -19.72
N GLU A 207 -11.83 23.30 -18.80
CA GLU A 207 -12.06 22.50 -17.59
C GLU A 207 -12.58 21.10 -17.95
N GLN A 208 -13.51 21.01 -18.91
CA GLN A 208 -13.98 19.72 -19.43
C GLN A 208 -12.83 18.90 -20.05
N ALA A 209 -11.97 19.52 -20.85
CA ALA A 209 -10.80 18.85 -21.44
C ALA A 209 -9.78 18.41 -20.37
N LEU A 210 -9.66 19.16 -19.27
CA LEU A 210 -8.83 18.78 -18.13
C LEU A 210 -9.36 17.49 -17.51
N LEU A 211 -10.65 17.41 -17.18
CA LEU A 211 -11.26 16.20 -16.62
C LEU A 211 -11.05 14.98 -17.52
N VAL A 212 -11.26 15.11 -18.83
CA VAL A 212 -11.00 14.02 -19.79
C VAL A 212 -9.53 13.61 -19.79
N GLY A 213 -8.61 14.57 -19.62
CA GLY A 213 -7.18 14.31 -19.49
C GLY A 213 -6.84 13.43 -18.29
N LEU A 214 -7.55 13.60 -17.17
CA LEU A 214 -7.33 12.87 -15.92
C LEU A 214 -7.66 11.37 -16.05
N ILE A 215 -8.68 11.00 -16.82
CA ILE A 215 -9.21 9.63 -16.94
C ILE A 215 -8.11 8.57 -17.11
N ARG A 216 -7.16 8.84 -18.01
CA ARG A 216 -6.08 7.89 -18.35
C ARG A 216 -5.13 7.60 -17.18
N GLY A 217 -4.95 8.55 -16.27
CA GLY A 217 -4.01 8.44 -15.17
C GLY A 217 -4.28 9.49 -14.10
N PRO A 218 -5.34 9.32 -13.28
CA PRO A 218 -5.83 10.40 -12.45
C PRO A 218 -4.82 10.92 -11.42
N GLU A 219 -4.05 10.02 -10.79
CA GLU A 219 -3.00 10.41 -9.85
C GLU A 219 -1.74 10.96 -10.57
N LEU A 220 -1.45 10.46 -11.78
CA LEU A 220 -0.29 10.88 -12.59
C LEU A 220 -0.46 12.30 -13.15
N TYR A 221 -1.70 12.67 -13.47
CA TYR A 221 -2.09 13.96 -14.01
C TYR A 221 -2.88 14.78 -12.98
N SER A 222 -2.61 14.58 -11.68
CA SER A 222 -3.24 15.40 -10.64
C SER A 222 -2.79 16.86 -10.76
N PRO A 223 -3.71 17.83 -10.88
CA PRO A 223 -3.36 19.25 -10.98
C PRO A 223 -2.68 19.77 -9.71
N TYR A 224 -2.96 19.18 -8.54
CA TYR A 224 -2.39 19.58 -7.25
C TYR A 224 -0.94 19.11 -7.05
N ARG A 225 -0.57 17.97 -7.65
CA ARG A 225 0.79 17.41 -7.50
C ARG A 225 1.68 17.67 -8.71
N HIS A 226 1.08 17.69 -9.89
CA HIS A 226 1.79 17.71 -11.16
C HIS A 226 1.11 18.68 -12.15
N PRO A 227 1.06 20.00 -11.84
CA PRO A 227 0.35 20.97 -12.67
C PRO A 227 0.86 20.99 -14.11
N GLU A 228 2.18 20.93 -14.34
CA GLU A 228 2.76 20.93 -15.68
C GLU A 228 2.34 19.70 -16.51
N ARG A 229 2.37 18.50 -15.91
CA ARG A 229 1.92 17.26 -16.59
C ARG A 229 0.43 17.31 -16.90
N THR A 230 -0.35 17.90 -16.00
CA THR A 230 -1.80 18.07 -16.16
C THR A 230 -2.10 19.00 -17.32
N LEU A 231 -1.40 20.13 -17.40
CA LEU A 231 -1.52 21.10 -18.49
C LEU A 231 -1.19 20.48 -19.85
N ALA A 232 -0.07 19.76 -19.94
CA ALA A 232 0.33 19.05 -21.15
C ALA A 232 -0.72 18.00 -21.55
N ARG A 233 -1.28 17.27 -20.57
CA ARG A 233 -2.29 16.25 -20.82
C ARG A 233 -3.61 16.83 -21.30
N ARG A 234 -4.10 17.92 -20.70
CA ARG A 234 -5.27 18.67 -21.19
C ARG A 234 -5.06 19.18 -22.61
N ASN A 235 -3.89 19.77 -22.90
CA ASN A 235 -3.60 20.31 -24.22
C ASN A 235 -3.50 19.21 -25.29
N LEU A 236 -3.06 18.01 -24.92
CA LEU A 236 -3.13 16.83 -25.79
C LEU A 236 -4.60 16.45 -26.11
N VAL A 237 -5.51 16.48 -25.13
CA VAL A 237 -6.94 16.24 -25.38
C VAL A 237 -7.49 17.26 -26.38
N LEU A 238 -7.21 18.55 -26.17
CA LEU A 238 -7.62 19.62 -27.09
C LEU A 238 -7.06 19.42 -28.50
N LYS A 239 -5.79 19.00 -28.62
CA LYS A 239 -5.16 18.71 -29.91
C LYS A 239 -5.85 17.55 -30.64
N LEU A 240 -6.19 16.48 -29.92
CA LEU A 240 -6.90 15.34 -30.49
C LEU A 240 -8.30 15.71 -30.99
N LEU A 241 -8.94 16.70 -30.38
CA LEU A 241 -10.23 17.24 -30.80
C LEU A 241 -10.10 18.14 -32.04
N LEU A 242 -9.05 18.95 -32.13
CA LEU A 242 -8.70 19.70 -33.34
C LEU A 242 -8.47 18.76 -34.54
N GLU A 243 -7.67 17.71 -34.35
CA GLU A 243 -7.37 16.72 -35.41
C GLU A 243 -8.62 15.98 -35.93
N GLN A 244 -9.66 15.91 -35.11
CA GLN A 244 -10.95 15.28 -35.44
C GLN A 244 -11.99 16.29 -35.95
N GLY A 245 -11.61 17.57 -36.11
CA GLY A 245 -12.49 18.62 -36.63
C GLY A 245 -13.51 19.16 -35.63
N TRP A 246 -13.36 18.87 -34.33
CA TRP A 246 -14.27 19.36 -33.28
C TRP A 246 -13.93 20.76 -32.77
N LEU A 247 -12.69 21.21 -32.99
CA LEU A 247 -12.21 22.54 -32.65
C LEU A 247 -11.58 23.17 -33.89
N THR A 248 -11.71 24.47 -34.04
CA THR A 248 -10.91 25.26 -34.96
C THR A 248 -9.50 25.50 -34.41
N LYS A 249 -8.54 25.82 -35.29
CA LYS A 249 -7.18 26.16 -34.86
C LYS A 249 -7.15 27.32 -33.86
N ARG A 250 -8.00 28.33 -34.07
CA ARG A 250 -8.12 29.51 -33.19
C ARG A 250 -8.63 29.11 -31.80
N GLU A 251 -9.67 28.28 -31.73
CA GLU A 251 -10.19 27.79 -30.44
C GLU A 251 -9.15 26.94 -29.70
N TYR A 252 -8.42 26.08 -30.42
CA TYR A 252 -7.33 25.30 -29.83
C TYR A 252 -6.25 26.20 -29.21
N GLU A 253 -5.80 27.23 -29.94
CA GLU A 253 -4.77 28.17 -29.45
C GLU A 253 -5.24 28.92 -28.20
N GLN A 254 -6.49 29.37 -28.17
CA GLN A 254 -7.08 30.05 -26.99
C GLN A 254 -7.23 29.11 -25.79
N LEU A 255 -7.79 27.91 -25.99
CA LEU A 255 -8.04 26.96 -24.90
C LEU A 255 -6.74 26.37 -24.33
N SER A 256 -5.73 26.13 -25.19
CA SER A 256 -4.44 25.58 -24.75
C SER A 256 -3.61 26.56 -23.94
N ALA A 257 -3.82 27.87 -24.13
CA ALA A 257 -3.20 28.95 -23.36
C ALA A 257 -3.90 29.25 -22.02
N SER A 258 -5.12 28.72 -21.80
CA SER A 258 -5.86 28.98 -20.56
C SER A 258 -5.18 28.30 -19.35
N PRO A 259 -5.21 28.90 -18.15
CA PRO A 259 -4.68 28.26 -16.93
C PRO A 259 -5.50 27.01 -16.55
N LEU A 260 -5.02 26.21 -15.61
CA LEU A 260 -5.76 25.03 -15.11
C LEU A 260 -7.01 25.45 -14.30
N ALA A 261 -6.94 26.59 -13.60
CA ALA A 261 -8.03 27.18 -12.81
C ALA A 261 -8.73 26.18 -11.87
N VAL A 262 -7.94 25.30 -11.23
CA VAL A 262 -8.46 24.39 -10.20
C VAL A 262 -8.55 25.09 -8.86
N GLU A 263 -9.53 24.71 -8.05
CA GLU A 263 -9.68 25.14 -6.66
C GLU A 263 -8.51 24.65 -5.80
N GLU A 264 -8.38 25.21 -4.59
CA GLU A 264 -7.45 24.66 -3.60
C GLU A 264 -7.88 23.24 -3.18
N ASP A 265 -6.90 22.35 -3.04
CA ASP A 265 -7.15 20.97 -2.62
C ASP A 265 -7.78 20.93 -1.22
N PRO A 266 -9.01 20.42 -1.06
CA PRO A 266 -9.80 20.57 0.18
C PRO A 266 -9.35 19.68 1.36
N ASP A 267 -8.17 19.05 1.30
CA ASP A 267 -7.60 18.20 2.38
C ASP A 267 -8.56 17.15 2.97
N TYR A 268 -9.32 16.48 2.11
CA TYR A 268 -10.49 15.72 2.52
C TYR A 268 -10.21 14.49 3.40
N LEU A 269 -9.00 13.92 3.31
CA LEU A 269 -8.60 12.71 4.05
C LEU A 269 -7.65 13.03 5.22
N GLY A 270 -7.49 14.31 5.58
CA GLY A 270 -6.40 14.79 6.44
C GLY A 270 -6.17 13.99 7.74
N ARG A 271 -7.24 13.52 8.40
CA ARG A 271 -7.16 12.62 9.56
C ARG A 271 -7.36 11.16 9.14
N GLY A 272 -6.40 10.30 9.47
CA GLY A 272 -6.52 8.85 9.27
C GLY A 272 -6.43 8.38 7.81
N GLY A 273 -6.05 9.23 6.85
CA GLY A 273 -5.98 8.88 5.43
C GLY A 273 -5.14 7.62 5.11
N TYR A 274 -3.98 7.47 5.77
CA TYR A 274 -3.16 6.25 5.63
C TYR A 274 -3.88 4.98 6.10
N PHE A 275 -4.65 5.08 7.18
CA PHE A 275 -5.44 3.97 7.69
C PHE A 275 -6.65 3.67 6.80
N ALA A 276 -7.28 4.70 6.23
CA ALA A 276 -8.38 4.54 5.29
C ALA A 276 -7.94 3.78 4.03
N ASP A 277 -6.79 4.15 3.45
CA ASP A 277 -6.21 3.42 2.31
C ASP A 277 -5.85 1.97 2.71
N TYR A 278 -5.33 1.75 3.93
CA TYR A 278 -5.05 0.41 4.44
C TYR A 278 -6.33 -0.45 4.58
N VAL A 279 -7.43 0.13 5.09
CA VAL A 279 -8.72 -0.56 5.21
C VAL A 279 -9.29 -0.90 3.84
N GLU A 280 -9.17 0.00 2.86
CA GLU A 280 -9.59 -0.28 1.48
C GLU A 280 -8.79 -1.44 0.87
N ASP A 281 -7.46 -1.39 0.96
CA ASP A 281 -6.59 -2.46 0.47
C ASP A 281 -6.95 -3.80 1.15
N TRP A 282 -7.14 -3.79 2.48
CA TRP A 282 -7.52 -4.97 3.24
C TRP A 282 -8.88 -5.55 2.82
N LEU A 283 -9.90 -4.72 2.63
CA LEU A 283 -11.22 -5.17 2.15
C LEU A 283 -11.15 -5.75 0.73
N ALA A 284 -10.33 -5.15 -0.13
CA ALA A 284 -10.12 -5.64 -1.49
C ALA A 284 -9.41 -7.00 -1.49
N GLU A 285 -8.39 -7.20 -0.65
CA GLU A 285 -7.64 -8.45 -0.53
C GLU A 285 -8.46 -9.57 0.14
N GLU A 286 -9.11 -9.28 1.27
CA GLU A 286 -9.82 -10.29 2.06
C GLU A 286 -11.16 -10.72 1.40
N TYR A 287 -11.86 -9.79 0.73
CA TYR A 287 -13.20 -10.05 0.18
C TYR A 287 -13.32 -9.94 -1.33
N GLY A 288 -12.24 -9.56 -2.03
CA GLY A 288 -12.26 -9.41 -3.49
C GLY A 288 -13.13 -8.24 -3.98
N TRP A 289 -13.45 -7.28 -3.10
CA TRP A 289 -14.28 -6.13 -3.44
C TRP A 289 -13.51 -5.12 -4.29
N SER A 290 -14.20 -4.49 -5.25
CA SER A 290 -13.60 -3.43 -6.07
C SER A 290 -13.44 -2.14 -5.26
N SER A 291 -12.39 -1.36 -5.53
CA SER A 291 -12.18 -0.03 -4.93
C SER A 291 -13.41 0.87 -5.08
N GLN A 292 -14.06 0.82 -6.24
CA GLN A 292 -15.27 1.60 -6.48
C GLN A 292 -16.40 1.16 -5.54
N TYR A 293 -16.64 -0.14 -5.37
CA TYR A 293 -17.66 -0.63 -4.42
C TYR A 293 -17.32 -0.24 -2.98
N ILE A 294 -16.06 -0.36 -2.57
CA ILE A 294 -15.63 0.02 -1.21
C ILE A 294 -15.87 1.50 -0.96
N ARG A 295 -15.52 2.39 -1.91
CA ARG A 295 -15.61 3.86 -1.73
C ARG A 295 -17.01 4.43 -1.97
N THR A 296 -17.78 3.84 -2.89
CA THR A 296 -19.06 4.40 -3.38
C THR A 296 -20.26 3.46 -3.19
N GLY A 297 -20.07 2.34 -2.50
CA GLY A 297 -21.11 1.38 -2.15
C GLY A 297 -22.02 1.83 -1.01
N GLY A 298 -21.76 2.98 -0.37
CA GLY A 298 -22.50 3.49 0.78
C GLY A 298 -22.36 2.59 2.00
N LEU A 299 -21.19 1.99 2.15
CA LEU A 299 -20.87 1.10 3.26
C LEU A 299 -20.66 1.91 4.54
N ARG A 300 -21.06 1.34 5.67
CA ARG A 300 -20.65 1.81 7.00
C ARG A 300 -19.59 0.85 7.53
N ILE A 301 -18.34 1.29 7.52
CA ILE A 301 -17.18 0.47 7.87
C ILE A 301 -16.75 0.84 9.29
N TYR A 302 -17.09 0.00 10.25
CA TYR A 302 -16.69 0.18 11.65
C TYR A 302 -15.29 -0.38 11.82
N THR A 303 -14.35 0.50 12.16
CA THR A 303 -12.93 0.18 12.23
C THR A 303 -12.46 0.00 13.67
N THR A 304 -11.24 -0.49 13.83
CA THR A 304 -10.58 -0.62 15.13
C THR A 304 -9.86 0.65 15.58
N LEU A 305 -9.74 1.64 14.68
CA LEU A 305 -9.06 2.89 14.94
C LEU A 305 -9.72 3.64 16.09
N ASP A 306 -8.90 4.20 16.98
CA ASP A 306 -9.35 5.09 18.03
C ASP A 306 -9.04 6.53 17.61
N ALA A 307 -10.08 7.34 17.42
CA ALA A 307 -9.93 8.70 16.89
C ALA A 307 -9.04 9.58 17.79
N TYR A 308 -9.07 9.36 19.11
CA TYR A 308 -8.24 10.10 20.05
C TYR A 308 -6.78 9.68 19.92
N ILE A 309 -6.49 8.38 19.94
CA ILE A 309 -5.12 7.86 19.82
C ILE A 309 -4.53 8.22 18.44
N GLN A 310 -5.31 8.13 17.36
CA GLN A 310 -4.88 8.52 16.01
C GLN A 310 -4.45 9.98 15.95
N ARG A 311 -5.27 10.89 16.51
CA ARG A 311 -4.92 12.32 16.56
C ARG A 311 -3.60 12.55 17.30
N ILE A 312 -3.41 11.89 18.45
CA ILE A 312 -2.17 12.01 19.22
C ILE A 312 -0.98 11.47 18.41
N ALA A 313 -1.16 10.38 17.65
CA ALA A 313 -0.12 9.84 16.77
C ALA A 313 0.27 10.81 15.64
N GLU A 314 -0.71 11.43 14.99
CA GLU A 314 -0.50 12.44 13.95
C GLU A 314 0.24 13.66 14.50
N GLU A 315 -0.18 14.17 15.65
CA GLU A 315 0.48 15.29 16.35
C GLU A 315 1.92 14.94 16.74
N THR A 316 2.17 13.72 17.23
CA THR A 316 3.53 13.25 17.56
C THR A 316 4.42 13.22 16.32
N VAL A 317 3.93 12.69 15.20
CA VAL A 317 4.70 12.61 13.95
C VAL A 317 4.95 14.00 13.37
N ALA A 318 3.95 14.89 13.41
CA ALA A 318 4.09 16.27 12.94
C ALA A 318 5.10 17.08 13.77
N ALA A 319 5.18 16.82 15.08
CA ALA A 319 6.08 17.52 16.00
C ALA A 319 7.55 17.05 15.95
N LEU A 320 7.86 15.97 15.22
CA LEU A 320 9.24 15.51 15.06
C LEU A 320 10.10 16.57 14.36
N PRO A 321 11.40 16.70 14.70
CA PRO A 321 12.29 17.62 14.00
C PRO A 321 12.28 17.37 12.49
N GLN A 322 12.18 18.42 11.68
CA GLN A 322 12.18 18.35 10.22
C GLN A 322 12.81 19.58 9.57
N ASP A 323 13.29 19.44 8.33
CA ASP A 323 13.66 20.54 7.44
C ASP A 323 12.43 21.18 6.78
N GLU A 324 12.66 22.20 5.95
CA GLU A 324 11.60 22.93 5.24
C GLU A 324 10.82 22.03 4.25
N GLU A 325 11.44 20.94 3.79
CA GLU A 325 10.80 19.94 2.93
C GLU A 325 10.06 18.83 3.70
N GLY A 326 10.03 18.90 5.04
CA GLY A 326 9.38 17.90 5.87
C GLY A 326 10.16 16.60 6.03
N ARG A 327 11.48 16.61 5.83
CA ARG A 327 12.36 15.46 6.07
C ARG A 327 13.08 15.59 7.42
N PRO A 328 13.47 14.48 8.06
CA PRO A 328 13.24 13.09 7.66
C PRO A 328 11.76 12.69 7.78
N GLU A 329 11.35 11.67 7.05
CA GLU A 329 10.01 11.08 7.14
C GLU A 329 9.87 10.24 8.42
N ALA A 330 8.63 9.92 8.78
CA ALA A 330 8.34 9.11 9.95
C ALA A 330 7.07 8.27 9.78
N ALA A 331 6.96 7.19 10.56
CA ALA A 331 5.78 6.35 10.60
C ALA A 331 5.54 5.84 12.03
N LEU A 332 4.27 5.81 12.45
CA LEU A 332 3.85 5.37 13.77
C LEU A 332 2.70 4.37 13.63
N VAL A 333 2.82 3.22 14.28
CA VAL A 333 1.75 2.24 14.39
C VAL A 333 1.52 1.96 15.86
N ALA A 334 0.26 1.96 16.28
CA ALA A 334 -0.13 1.55 17.62
C ALA A 334 -1.22 0.48 17.55
N ILE A 335 -1.03 -0.62 18.28
CA ILE A 335 -1.95 -1.75 18.33
C ILE A 335 -2.27 -2.13 19.78
N ASN A 336 -3.46 -2.69 19.99
CA ASN A 336 -3.75 -3.40 21.23
C ASN A 336 -3.09 -4.79 21.17
N PRO A 337 -2.10 -5.10 22.04
CA PRO A 337 -1.37 -6.37 21.96
C PRO A 337 -2.26 -7.59 22.26
N GLN A 338 -3.33 -7.42 23.02
CA GLN A 338 -4.22 -8.48 23.49
C GLN A 338 -5.15 -9.03 22.40
N ASN A 339 -5.39 -8.28 21.33
CA ASN A 339 -6.33 -8.68 20.28
C ASN A 339 -5.91 -8.26 18.86
N GLY A 340 -4.77 -7.57 18.70
CA GLY A 340 -4.21 -7.16 17.41
C GLY A 340 -4.95 -6.01 16.75
N GLN A 341 -5.91 -5.37 17.43
CA GLN A 341 -6.63 -4.23 16.88
C GLN A 341 -5.68 -3.04 16.66
N ILE A 342 -5.68 -2.50 15.44
CA ILE A 342 -4.91 -1.30 15.10
C ILE A 342 -5.64 -0.07 15.65
N LEU A 343 -5.03 0.60 16.61
CA LEU A 343 -5.60 1.77 17.28
C LEU A 343 -5.18 3.09 16.63
N ALA A 344 -3.97 3.13 16.05
CA ALA A 344 -3.49 4.25 15.25
C ALA A 344 -2.52 3.79 14.15
N MET A 345 -2.53 4.48 13.01
CA MET A 345 -1.61 4.29 11.90
C MET A 345 -1.30 5.62 11.22
N VAL A 346 -0.03 5.99 11.21
CA VAL A 346 0.52 7.14 10.51
C VAL A 346 1.63 6.65 9.59
N GLY A 347 1.48 6.88 8.28
CA GLY A 347 2.38 6.37 7.24
C GLY A 347 3.41 7.37 6.72
N GLY A 348 3.37 8.62 7.18
CA GLY A 348 4.21 9.72 6.72
C GLY A 348 3.82 11.03 7.40
N ARG A 349 4.60 12.09 7.18
CA ARG A 349 4.34 13.40 7.80
C ARG A 349 3.11 14.11 7.28
N ASN A 350 2.86 13.96 6.00
CA ASN A 350 1.78 14.65 5.33
C ASN A 350 1.17 13.78 4.23
N TYR A 351 -0.04 13.31 4.49
CA TYR A 351 -0.79 12.43 3.61
C TYR A 351 -1.10 13.07 2.24
N ARG A 352 -1.25 14.40 2.17
CA ARG A 352 -1.53 15.13 0.92
C ARG A 352 -0.37 15.03 -0.07
N PHE A 353 0.83 15.25 0.44
CA PHE A 353 2.06 15.24 -0.35
C PHE A 353 2.53 13.82 -0.65
N SER A 354 2.42 12.90 0.32
CA SER A 354 2.83 11.51 0.15
C SER A 354 1.79 10.52 0.69
N LYS A 355 1.10 9.83 -0.21
CA LYS A 355 0.24 8.68 0.11
C LYS A 355 1.02 7.37 0.30
N TYR A 356 2.36 7.39 0.18
CA TYR A 356 3.17 6.20 0.39
C TYR A 356 3.15 5.82 1.88
N ASN A 357 2.35 4.82 2.23
CA ASN A 357 2.17 4.39 3.60
C ASN A 357 3.39 3.59 4.10
N ARG A 358 4.34 4.27 4.74
CA ARG A 358 5.57 3.65 5.26
C ARG A 358 5.30 2.68 6.40
N ALA A 359 4.18 2.81 7.10
CA ALA A 359 3.77 1.90 8.17
C ALA A 359 3.55 0.45 7.69
N VAL A 360 3.18 0.26 6.42
CA VAL A 360 2.80 -1.06 5.85
C VAL A 360 3.50 -1.40 4.54
N ARG A 361 4.19 -0.45 3.89
CA ARG A 361 4.95 -0.68 2.65
C ARG A 361 6.43 -0.29 2.75
N GLY A 362 6.81 0.51 3.74
CA GLY A 362 8.17 1.02 3.91
C GLY A 362 9.07 0.06 4.67
N ARG A 363 9.46 -1.07 4.04
CA ARG A 363 10.39 -2.02 4.68
C ARG A 363 11.78 -1.41 4.85
N ARG A 364 12.33 -1.57 6.06
CA ARG A 364 13.59 -0.96 6.51
C ARG A 364 14.35 -1.89 7.45
N GLN A 365 15.65 -1.69 7.56
CA GLN A 365 16.44 -2.42 8.56
C GLN A 365 16.05 -1.94 9.96
N ILE A 366 15.88 -2.89 10.88
CA ILE A 366 15.42 -2.62 12.25
C ILE A 366 16.56 -2.53 13.24
N GLY A 367 17.76 -2.93 12.82
CA GLY A 367 18.93 -2.87 13.68
C GLY A 367 18.72 -3.61 14.99
N SER A 368 19.16 -2.99 16.08
CA SER A 368 19.03 -3.53 17.44
C SER A 368 17.59 -3.79 17.93
N ALA A 369 16.54 -3.35 17.23
CA ALA A 369 15.16 -3.72 17.57
C ALA A 369 14.84 -5.20 17.31
N ILE A 370 15.74 -5.97 16.68
CA ILE A 370 15.61 -7.44 16.62
C ILE A 370 15.95 -8.13 17.94
N LYS A 371 16.80 -7.52 18.77
CA LYS A 371 17.45 -8.19 19.92
C LYS A 371 16.49 -8.78 20.94
N PRO A 372 15.38 -8.14 21.34
CA PRO A 372 14.44 -8.78 22.27
C PRO A 372 13.93 -10.13 21.78
N LEU A 373 13.81 -10.34 20.46
CA LEU A 373 13.40 -11.62 19.89
C LEU A 373 14.54 -12.65 19.96
N ILE A 374 15.79 -12.24 19.80
CA ILE A 374 16.97 -13.11 19.99
C ILE A 374 17.10 -13.53 21.45
N PHE A 375 16.90 -12.59 22.37
CA PHE A 375 16.96 -12.85 23.81
C PHE A 375 15.79 -13.73 24.25
N ALA A 376 14.61 -13.61 23.62
CA ALA A 376 13.51 -14.54 23.81
C ALA A 376 13.87 -15.97 23.38
N ALA A 377 14.62 -16.15 22.27
CA ALA A 377 15.10 -17.46 21.85
C ALA A 377 16.10 -18.08 22.84
N ALA A 378 16.99 -17.24 23.39
CA ALA A 378 17.92 -17.66 24.44
C ALA A 378 17.18 -18.09 25.72
N VAL A 379 16.22 -17.29 26.18
CA VAL A 379 15.42 -17.63 27.37
C VAL A 379 14.61 -18.93 27.16
N GLU A 380 14.03 -19.14 25.98
CA GLU A 380 13.33 -20.39 25.65
C GLU A 380 14.27 -21.61 25.66
N SER A 381 15.57 -21.37 25.46
CA SER A 381 16.61 -22.40 25.48
C SER A 381 17.27 -22.57 26.87
N GLY A 382 16.75 -21.91 27.91
CA GLY A 382 17.14 -22.11 29.31
C GLY A 382 17.95 -20.97 29.94
N PHE A 383 18.20 -19.88 29.22
CA PHE A 383 18.81 -18.68 29.80
C PHE A 383 17.81 -17.94 30.69
N THR A 384 18.31 -17.20 31.68
CA THR A 384 17.51 -16.33 32.56
C THR A 384 18.00 -14.88 32.45
N PRO A 385 17.20 -13.89 32.88
CA PRO A 385 17.65 -12.50 32.92
C PRO A 385 18.96 -12.28 33.68
N ASP A 386 19.26 -13.14 34.65
CA ASP A 386 20.45 -13.04 35.52
C ASP A 386 21.59 -13.96 35.06
N THR A 387 21.44 -14.68 33.94
CA THR A 387 22.54 -15.44 33.33
C THR A 387 23.70 -14.51 33.01
N LEU A 388 24.90 -14.85 33.49
CA LEU A 388 26.13 -14.12 33.20
C LEU A 388 26.59 -14.40 31.78
N VAL A 389 26.87 -13.35 31.04
CA VAL A 389 27.43 -13.34 29.70
C VAL A 389 28.63 -12.38 29.67
N VAL A 390 29.59 -12.65 28.79
CA VAL A 390 30.81 -11.84 28.70
C VAL A 390 30.77 -10.98 27.44
N ASP A 391 30.84 -9.67 27.63
CA ASP A 391 31.01 -8.68 26.58
C ASP A 391 32.51 -8.42 26.34
N GLU A 392 33.04 -8.99 25.26
CA GLU A 392 34.44 -8.91 24.85
C GLU A 392 34.58 -8.98 23.32
N PRO A 393 35.72 -8.55 22.74
CA PRO A 393 35.98 -8.71 21.32
C PRO A 393 35.92 -10.19 20.91
N VAL A 394 35.13 -10.50 19.89
CA VAL A 394 35.02 -11.84 19.31
C VAL A 394 35.04 -11.75 17.79
N THR A 395 35.72 -12.69 17.12
CA THR A 395 35.85 -12.72 15.66
C THR A 395 35.26 -14.01 15.10
N TYR A 396 34.42 -13.86 14.09
CA TYR A 396 33.77 -14.96 13.38
C TYR A 396 34.25 -15.04 11.94
N LEU A 397 34.19 -16.22 11.33
CA LEU A 397 34.46 -16.39 9.90
C LEU A 397 33.14 -16.39 9.11
N ILE A 398 32.88 -15.31 8.39
CA ILE A 398 31.71 -15.17 7.50
C ILE A 398 32.19 -15.31 6.06
N ASN A 399 31.78 -16.38 5.37
CA ASN A 399 32.22 -16.71 4.00
C ASN A 399 33.76 -16.71 3.86
N GLY A 400 34.46 -17.23 4.87
CA GLY A 400 35.93 -17.28 4.90
C GLY A 400 36.63 -15.95 5.22
N LYS A 401 35.89 -14.88 5.51
CA LYS A 401 36.44 -13.58 5.91
C LYS A 401 36.22 -13.33 7.41
N PRO A 402 37.22 -12.82 8.14
CA PRO A 402 37.04 -12.45 9.55
C PRO A 402 36.07 -11.28 9.67
N TRP A 403 35.15 -11.38 10.62
CA TRP A 403 34.18 -10.36 10.99
C TRP A 403 34.12 -10.23 12.50
N THR A 404 34.36 -9.01 13.00
CA THR A 404 34.39 -8.70 14.43
C THR A 404 33.27 -7.69 14.71
N PRO A 405 32.14 -8.09 15.31
CA PRO A 405 31.11 -7.14 15.73
C PRO A 405 31.66 -6.17 16.77
N GLN A 406 31.29 -4.90 16.66
CA GLN A 406 31.65 -3.85 17.60
C GLN A 406 30.41 -3.31 18.31
N ASN A 407 30.54 -2.94 19.58
CA ASN A 407 29.50 -2.23 20.31
C ASN A 407 29.39 -0.78 19.79
N PHE A 408 28.19 -0.20 19.90
CA PHE A 408 27.93 1.14 19.35
C PHE A 408 28.75 2.24 20.04
N ASP A 409 29.01 2.09 21.33
CA ASP A 409 29.84 2.98 22.15
C ASP A 409 31.34 2.64 22.10
N GLY A 410 31.71 1.52 21.48
CA GLY A 410 33.10 1.03 21.44
C GLY A 410 33.61 0.44 22.75
N GLU A 411 32.77 0.30 23.77
CA GLU A 411 33.17 -0.20 25.09
C GLU A 411 32.89 -1.70 25.24
N TYR A 412 33.72 -2.38 26.03
CA TYR A 412 33.53 -3.78 26.43
C TYR A 412 33.36 -3.86 27.94
N ARG A 413 32.26 -4.45 28.39
CA ARG A 413 31.86 -4.42 29.80
C ARG A 413 32.31 -5.64 30.60
N GLY A 414 32.93 -6.63 29.96
CA GLY A 414 33.30 -7.87 30.61
C GLY A 414 32.06 -8.67 31.07
N PRO A 415 32.08 -9.31 32.25
CA PRO A 415 30.95 -10.10 32.73
C PRO A 415 29.77 -9.20 33.13
N ILE A 416 28.64 -9.39 32.46
CA ILE A 416 27.37 -8.71 32.70
C ILE A 416 26.22 -9.71 32.68
N THR A 417 25.07 -9.36 33.23
CA THR A 417 23.86 -10.17 33.10
C THR A 417 23.24 -10.05 31.71
N LEU A 418 22.44 -11.05 31.32
CA LEU A 418 21.64 -10.99 30.09
C LEU A 418 20.71 -9.77 30.07
N ARG A 419 20.14 -9.42 31.23
CA ARG A 419 19.35 -8.19 31.43
C ARG A 419 20.14 -6.93 31.08
N GLU A 420 21.36 -6.78 31.60
CA GLU A 420 22.24 -5.65 31.30
C GLU A 420 22.66 -5.63 29.84
N ALA A 421 22.96 -6.79 29.25
CA ALA A 421 23.31 -6.90 27.84
C ALA A 421 22.18 -6.40 26.93
N LEU A 422 20.91 -6.67 27.27
CA LEU A 422 19.78 -6.13 26.52
C LEU A 422 19.58 -4.63 26.79
N ALA A 423 19.68 -4.19 28.05
CA ALA A 423 19.53 -2.80 28.47
C ALA A 423 20.48 -1.86 27.71
N TRP A 424 21.76 -2.23 27.66
CA TRP A 424 22.81 -1.51 26.95
C TRP A 424 22.92 -1.88 25.47
N SER A 425 22.08 -2.79 24.99
CA SER A 425 22.03 -3.19 23.58
C SER A 425 23.39 -3.67 23.05
N VAL A 426 24.08 -4.52 23.82
CA VAL A 426 25.42 -5.04 23.52
C VAL A 426 25.38 -5.91 22.25
N ASN A 427 26.27 -5.62 21.28
CA ASN A 427 26.28 -6.29 19.97
C ASN A 427 26.98 -7.65 20.03
N THR A 428 28.10 -7.74 20.74
CA THR A 428 28.88 -8.99 20.90
C THR A 428 28.04 -10.11 21.52
N VAL A 429 27.30 -9.81 22.59
CA VAL A 429 26.40 -10.77 23.25
C VAL A 429 25.29 -11.21 22.31
N ALA A 430 24.62 -10.30 21.60
CA ALA A 430 23.57 -10.67 20.66
C ALA A 430 24.07 -11.62 19.56
N VAL A 431 25.28 -11.38 19.06
CA VAL A 431 25.93 -12.25 18.07
C VAL A 431 26.29 -13.61 18.68
N ARG A 432 26.86 -13.63 19.88
CA ARG A 432 27.20 -14.85 20.61
C ARG A 432 25.98 -15.74 20.86
N LEU A 433 24.85 -15.15 21.23
CA LEU A 433 23.59 -15.90 21.42
C LEU A 433 23.14 -16.59 20.12
N VAL A 434 23.20 -15.90 18.98
CA VAL A 434 22.81 -16.52 17.70
C VAL A 434 23.80 -17.62 17.28
N ASP A 435 25.08 -17.44 17.57
CA ASP A 435 26.11 -18.44 17.31
C ASP A 435 25.90 -19.71 18.15
N GLU A 436 25.68 -19.54 19.46
CA GLU A 436 25.47 -20.63 20.42
C GLU A 436 24.16 -21.40 20.18
N LEU A 437 23.06 -20.70 19.90
CA LEU A 437 21.77 -21.33 19.57
C LEU A 437 21.73 -21.90 18.15
N GLY A 438 22.62 -21.42 17.27
CA GLY A 438 22.67 -21.76 15.86
C GLY A 438 21.75 -20.91 14.99
N VAL A 439 22.26 -20.56 13.80
CA VAL A 439 21.57 -19.71 12.81
C VAL A 439 20.21 -20.28 12.38
N LYS A 440 20.12 -21.58 12.11
CA LYS A 440 18.86 -22.20 11.62
C LYS A 440 17.75 -22.21 12.69
N PRO A 441 18.00 -22.68 13.93
CA PRO A 441 17.02 -22.57 15.01
C PRO A 441 16.54 -21.14 15.24
N VAL A 442 17.45 -20.16 15.30
CA VAL A 442 17.10 -18.75 15.47
C VAL A 442 16.28 -18.21 14.30
N PHE A 443 16.63 -18.56 13.06
CA PHE A 443 15.85 -18.18 11.88
C PHE A 443 14.41 -18.71 11.97
N SER A 444 14.24 -20.00 12.31
CA SER A 444 12.93 -20.61 12.50
C SER A 444 12.13 -19.96 13.64
N PHE A 445 12.80 -19.63 14.75
CA PHE A 445 12.21 -18.92 15.88
C PHE A 445 11.68 -17.54 15.45
N LEU A 446 12.48 -16.74 14.75
CA LEU A 446 12.09 -15.40 14.30
C LEU A 446 10.94 -15.46 13.27
N ARG A 447 10.93 -16.47 12.40
CA ARG A 447 9.79 -16.75 11.50
C ARG A 447 8.52 -17.09 12.29
N ARG A 448 8.64 -17.90 13.35
CA ARG A 448 7.54 -18.20 14.28
C ARG A 448 7.04 -16.95 14.98
N MET A 449 7.93 -16.03 15.38
CA MET A 449 7.57 -14.71 15.93
C MET A 449 6.90 -13.79 14.90
N GLY A 450 7.11 -14.03 13.59
CA GLY A 450 6.38 -13.35 12.51
C GLY A 450 7.21 -12.43 11.65
N LEU A 451 8.54 -12.45 11.77
CA LEU A 451 9.39 -11.68 10.88
C LEU A 451 9.36 -12.24 9.45
N PRO A 452 9.31 -11.39 8.41
CA PRO A 452 9.30 -11.78 7.00
C PRO A 452 10.71 -12.06 6.49
N LEU A 453 11.39 -13.07 7.06
CA LEU A 453 12.78 -13.39 6.69
C LEU A 453 12.91 -14.01 5.30
N VAL A 454 13.98 -13.64 4.59
CA VAL A 454 14.38 -14.19 3.29
C VAL A 454 15.19 -15.46 3.51
N GLU A 455 14.67 -16.60 3.05
CA GLU A 455 15.27 -17.91 3.29
C GLU A 455 16.39 -18.28 2.29
N SER A 456 16.25 -17.86 1.04
CA SER A 456 17.09 -18.33 -0.06
C SER A 456 17.50 -17.22 -1.02
N GLY A 457 18.59 -17.44 -1.76
CA GLY A 457 19.14 -16.48 -2.73
C GLY A 457 20.53 -15.98 -2.30
N VAL A 458 21.19 -15.23 -3.20
CA VAL A 458 22.53 -14.67 -2.95
C VAL A 458 22.54 -13.72 -1.74
N ARG A 459 21.44 -12.98 -1.54
CA ARG A 459 21.17 -12.21 -0.33
C ARG A 459 20.01 -12.88 0.39
N ASN A 460 20.25 -13.36 1.61
CA ASN A 460 19.26 -14.00 2.46
C ASN A 460 19.61 -13.71 3.93
N ASP A 461 18.70 -14.07 4.84
CA ASP A 461 18.83 -13.78 6.27
C ASP A 461 19.38 -14.97 7.08
N GLN A 462 19.76 -16.09 6.44
CA GLN A 462 20.36 -17.25 7.12
C GLN A 462 21.85 -17.05 7.42
N ALA A 463 22.17 -15.97 8.13
CA ALA A 463 23.54 -15.67 8.55
C ALA A 463 23.56 -15.00 9.93
N LEU A 464 24.73 -15.08 10.58
CA LEU A 464 24.92 -14.61 11.95
C LEU A 464 24.61 -13.11 12.10
N ALA A 465 25.21 -12.27 11.27
CA ALA A 465 25.07 -10.82 11.33
C ALA A 465 23.63 -10.30 11.12
N PRO A 466 22.88 -10.67 10.06
CA PRO A 466 21.51 -10.17 9.86
C PRO A 466 20.56 -10.59 10.98
N LEU A 467 20.68 -11.82 11.51
CA LEU A 467 19.82 -12.28 12.60
C LEU A 467 20.15 -11.61 13.94
N ALA A 468 21.43 -11.44 14.26
CA ALA A 468 21.84 -10.85 15.54
C ALA A 468 21.66 -9.33 15.60
N LEU A 469 21.88 -8.64 14.47
CA LEU A 469 21.99 -7.18 14.41
C LEU A 469 20.90 -6.50 13.58
N GLY A 470 19.97 -7.25 12.98
CA GLY A 470 18.78 -6.69 12.31
C GLY A 470 19.06 -6.04 10.96
N GLY A 471 20.20 -6.35 10.34
CA GLY A 471 20.56 -6.00 8.96
C GLY A 471 19.87 -6.89 7.93
N LEU A 472 18.55 -7.06 8.07
CA LEU A 472 17.74 -7.96 7.26
C LEU A 472 17.74 -7.54 5.78
N THR A 473 17.64 -8.54 4.89
CA THR A 473 17.76 -8.40 3.44
C THR A 473 16.70 -7.46 2.87
N GLU A 474 15.43 -7.68 3.21
CA GLU A 474 14.32 -6.81 2.80
C GLU A 474 13.94 -5.79 3.88
N GLY A 475 14.36 -6.00 5.12
CA GLY A 475 13.87 -5.23 6.26
C GLY A 475 12.43 -5.61 6.64
N VAL A 476 11.82 -4.82 7.51
CA VAL A 476 10.41 -4.97 7.91
C VAL A 476 9.72 -3.62 7.97
N THR A 477 8.41 -3.64 7.90
CA THR A 477 7.56 -2.47 8.12
C THR A 477 7.30 -2.24 9.61
N PRO A 478 6.95 -1.01 10.02
CA PRO A 478 6.50 -0.73 11.38
C PRO A 478 5.39 -1.68 11.85
N LEU A 479 4.38 -1.97 11.02
CA LEU A 479 3.30 -2.90 11.37
C LEU A 479 3.78 -4.35 11.55
N GLU A 480 4.66 -4.84 10.68
CA GLU A 480 5.24 -6.20 10.81
C GLU A 480 6.04 -6.35 12.12
N LEU A 481 6.86 -5.35 12.47
CA LEU A 481 7.62 -5.37 13.72
C LEU A 481 6.70 -5.27 14.95
N CYS A 482 5.73 -4.37 14.90
CA CYS A 482 4.68 -4.18 15.91
C CYS A 482 3.95 -5.51 16.18
N THR A 483 3.59 -6.22 15.12
CA THR A 483 2.93 -7.54 15.17
C THR A 483 3.81 -8.58 15.84
N ALA A 484 5.10 -8.65 15.51
CA ALA A 484 6.01 -9.63 16.13
C ALA A 484 6.16 -9.42 17.65
N TYR A 485 6.14 -8.17 18.10
CA TYR A 485 6.24 -7.82 19.52
C TYR A 485 4.95 -8.09 20.32
N THR A 486 3.81 -8.32 19.66
CA THR A 486 2.58 -8.70 20.38
C THR A 486 2.78 -9.92 21.25
N ALA A 487 3.56 -10.90 20.80
CA ALA A 487 3.85 -12.09 21.59
C ALA A 487 4.60 -11.76 22.89
N LEU A 488 5.47 -10.75 22.91
CA LEU A 488 6.13 -10.31 24.15
C LEU A 488 5.13 -9.58 25.06
N ALA A 489 4.33 -8.69 24.48
CA ALA A 489 3.35 -7.87 25.20
C ALA A 489 2.05 -8.61 25.60
N ASN A 490 1.90 -9.88 25.22
CA ASN A 490 0.68 -10.67 25.38
C ASN A 490 0.98 -12.12 25.79
N SER A 491 1.89 -12.31 26.75
CA SER A 491 2.16 -13.61 27.39
C SER A 491 2.43 -14.75 26.39
N GLY A 492 3.18 -14.45 25.34
CA GLY A 492 3.58 -15.39 24.29
C GLY A 492 2.57 -15.56 23.16
N ILE A 493 1.44 -14.84 23.17
CA ILE A 493 0.40 -14.90 22.12
C ILE A 493 0.66 -13.83 21.06
N ARG A 494 0.97 -14.26 19.84
CA ARG A 494 1.03 -13.36 18.68
C ARG A 494 -0.38 -13.02 18.22
N SER A 495 -0.73 -11.74 18.29
CA SER A 495 -1.99 -11.20 17.80
C SER A 495 -1.80 -10.59 16.42
N PHE A 496 -2.52 -11.10 15.42
CA PHE A 496 -2.43 -10.58 14.05
C PHE A 496 -3.21 -9.26 13.90
N PRO A 497 -2.74 -8.31 13.07
CA PRO A 497 -3.40 -7.03 12.89
C PRO A 497 -4.87 -7.16 12.46
N SER A 498 -5.73 -6.34 13.06
CA SER A 498 -7.15 -6.24 12.75
C SER A 498 -7.54 -4.77 12.61
N ALA A 499 -8.05 -4.38 11.44
CA ALA A 499 -8.45 -3.00 11.13
C ALA A 499 -9.97 -2.77 11.11
N VAL A 500 -10.76 -3.82 10.93
CA VAL A 500 -12.21 -3.73 10.74
C VAL A 500 -12.90 -4.54 11.83
N LEU A 501 -13.86 -3.93 12.52
CA LEU A 501 -14.77 -4.60 13.45
C LEU A 501 -15.96 -5.22 12.72
N ARG A 502 -16.57 -4.47 11.80
CA ARG A 502 -17.67 -4.93 10.94
C ARG A 502 -17.92 -3.98 9.78
N VAL A 503 -18.56 -4.49 8.73
CA VAL A 503 -19.03 -3.72 7.58
C VAL A 503 -20.54 -3.92 7.44
N GLU A 504 -21.27 -2.81 7.32
CA GLU A 504 -22.69 -2.79 7.04
C GLU A 504 -23.00 -2.19 5.67
N ASP A 505 -24.10 -2.66 5.08
CA ASP A 505 -24.71 -1.98 3.95
C ASP A 505 -25.54 -0.76 4.39
N ARG A 506 -26.15 -0.10 3.42
CA ARG A 506 -26.97 1.10 3.63
C ARG A 506 -28.23 0.85 4.45
N GLN A 507 -28.71 -0.40 4.48
CA GLN A 507 -29.88 -0.81 5.24
C GLN A 507 -29.50 -1.25 6.66
N GLY A 508 -28.22 -1.15 7.04
CA GLY A 508 -27.72 -1.57 8.34
C GLY A 508 -27.53 -3.08 8.46
N ARG A 509 -27.60 -3.84 7.35
CA ARG A 509 -27.35 -5.28 7.39
C ARG A 509 -25.85 -5.51 7.44
N VAL A 510 -25.41 -6.32 8.41
CA VAL A 510 -23.99 -6.69 8.55
C VAL A 510 -23.59 -7.58 7.38
N LEU A 511 -22.75 -7.05 6.50
CA LEU A 511 -22.16 -7.80 5.39
C LEU A 511 -21.00 -8.66 5.87
N ARG A 512 -20.14 -8.12 6.75
CA ARG A 512 -18.92 -8.76 7.23
C ARG A 512 -18.63 -8.39 8.69
N ARG A 513 -17.95 -9.30 9.40
CA ARG A 513 -17.39 -9.06 10.74
C ARG A 513 -15.88 -9.28 10.70
N GLY A 514 -15.16 -8.42 11.42
CA GLY A 514 -13.76 -8.64 11.70
C GLY A 514 -13.56 -9.92 12.50
N SER A 515 -12.39 -10.53 12.32
CA SER A 515 -11.95 -11.66 13.15
C SER A 515 -10.70 -11.28 13.92
N ILE A 516 -10.64 -11.72 15.18
CA ILE A 516 -9.42 -11.70 15.97
C ILE A 516 -8.70 -13.01 15.65
N ARG A 517 -7.48 -12.90 15.13
CA ARG A 517 -6.61 -14.04 14.83
C ARG A 517 -5.43 -14.01 15.79
N GLN A 518 -5.17 -15.12 16.47
CA GLN A 518 -4.12 -15.25 17.47
C GLN A 518 -3.41 -16.60 17.37
N LYS A 519 -2.16 -16.65 17.81
CA LYS A 519 -1.37 -17.89 17.87
C LYS A 519 -0.39 -17.85 19.05
N GLN A 520 -0.39 -18.87 19.91
CA GLN A 520 0.67 -19.05 20.91
C GLN A 520 1.99 -19.34 20.19
N VAL A 521 3.03 -18.55 20.48
CA VAL A 521 4.35 -18.67 19.85
C VAL A 521 5.52 -18.70 20.84
N LEU A 522 5.28 -18.33 22.11
CA LEU A 522 6.23 -18.45 23.23
C LEU A 522 5.51 -18.96 24.46
N GLN A 523 6.25 -19.45 25.45
CA GLN A 523 5.69 -19.66 26.79
C GLN A 523 5.48 -18.32 27.51
N PRO A 524 4.46 -18.19 28.38
CA PRO A 524 4.22 -16.98 29.16
C PRO A 524 5.44 -16.52 29.96
N GLU A 525 6.17 -17.45 30.57
CA GLU A 525 7.34 -17.18 31.41
C GLU A 525 8.49 -16.59 30.58
N THR A 526 8.68 -17.06 29.34
CA THR A 526 9.65 -16.48 28.41
C THR A 526 9.28 -15.04 28.04
N ALA A 527 8.00 -14.78 27.75
CA ALA A 527 7.54 -13.44 27.44
C ALA A 527 7.71 -12.47 28.64
N GLN A 528 7.42 -12.95 29.85
CA GLN A 528 7.61 -12.18 31.09
C GLN A 528 9.08 -11.85 31.33
N ALA A 529 9.98 -12.84 31.28
CA ALA A 529 11.41 -12.62 31.48
C ALA A 529 11.98 -11.60 30.47
N VAL A 530 11.57 -11.67 29.21
CA VAL A 530 11.98 -10.69 28.19
C VAL A 530 11.38 -9.32 28.44
N THR A 531 10.14 -9.25 28.92
CA THR A 531 9.50 -7.99 29.33
C THR A 531 10.30 -7.32 30.44
N GLU A 532 10.71 -8.05 31.47
CA GLU A 532 11.54 -7.54 32.57
C GLU A 532 12.89 -7.00 32.08
N MET A 533 13.54 -7.71 31.15
CA MET A 533 14.78 -7.23 30.53
C MET A 533 14.54 -5.96 29.68
N MET A 534 13.40 -5.86 29.00
CA MET A 534 13.02 -4.67 28.23
C MET A 534 12.59 -3.48 29.11
N GLN A 535 12.12 -3.72 30.34
CA GLN A 535 11.91 -2.64 31.32
C GLN A 535 13.25 -2.01 31.71
N ALA A 536 14.31 -2.81 31.88
CA ALA A 536 15.65 -2.29 32.15
C ALA A 536 16.17 -1.34 31.05
N VAL A 537 15.81 -1.59 29.78
CA VAL A 537 16.15 -0.70 28.66
C VAL A 537 15.60 0.72 28.87
N ILE A 538 14.38 0.85 29.40
CA ILE A 538 13.74 2.15 29.70
C ILE A 538 14.19 2.70 31.06
N ASN A 539 14.45 1.85 32.05
CA ASN A 539 14.78 2.34 33.39
C ASN A 539 16.20 2.92 33.47
N TYR A 540 17.17 2.27 32.84
CA TYR A 540 18.58 2.71 32.90
C TYR A 540 19.39 2.40 31.63
N GLY A 541 18.79 1.80 30.60
CA GLY A 541 19.48 1.44 29.37
C GLY A 541 19.37 2.49 28.24
N THR A 542 19.50 2.00 27.00
CA THR A 542 19.47 2.82 25.78
C THR A 542 18.13 3.54 25.51
N GLY A 543 17.04 3.12 26.16
CA GLY A 543 15.69 3.62 25.97
C GLY A 543 15.21 4.60 27.03
N GLN A 544 16.07 5.12 27.90
CA GLN A 544 15.68 5.96 29.05
C GLN A 544 14.72 7.12 28.71
N ARG A 545 14.92 7.76 27.56
CA ARG A 545 14.07 8.88 27.11
C ARG A 545 12.63 8.48 26.79
N ALA A 546 12.34 7.18 26.66
CA ALA A 546 11.00 6.68 26.34
C ALA A 546 10.07 6.54 27.55
N ASN A 547 10.53 6.83 28.77
CA ASN A 547 9.73 6.63 29.98
C ASN A 547 8.42 7.45 29.93
N PRO A 548 7.24 6.79 29.85
CA PRO A 548 5.95 7.48 29.73
C PRO A 548 5.34 7.83 31.10
N GLY A 549 6.06 7.62 32.21
CA GLY A 549 5.55 7.81 33.57
C GLY A 549 4.63 6.68 34.06
N ARG A 550 4.71 5.50 33.43
CA ARG A 550 3.96 4.28 33.81
C ARG A 550 4.77 3.02 33.43
N PRO A 551 4.42 1.82 33.96
CA PRO A 551 5.10 0.59 33.59
C PRO A 551 5.14 0.40 32.07
N ALA A 552 6.35 0.34 31.52
CA ALA A 552 6.60 0.22 30.09
C ALA A 552 7.86 -0.60 29.84
N ALA A 553 7.88 -1.29 28.71
CA ALA A 553 9.01 -2.07 28.21
C ALA A 553 9.28 -1.66 26.76
N GLY A 554 10.55 -1.55 26.35
CA GLY A 554 10.84 -1.09 25.00
C GLY A 554 12.26 -1.34 24.53
N LYS A 555 12.52 -1.03 23.26
CA LYS A 555 13.82 -1.21 22.63
C LYS A 555 14.06 -0.17 21.53
N THR A 556 15.25 0.42 21.58
CA THR A 556 15.85 1.22 20.51
C THR A 556 16.35 0.33 19.36
N GLY A 557 16.22 0.80 18.12
CA GLY A 557 16.79 0.13 16.95
C GLY A 557 17.50 1.11 16.03
N THR A 558 18.79 0.89 15.80
CA THR A 558 19.62 1.72 14.92
C THR A 558 20.27 0.83 13.87
N SER A 559 20.15 1.18 12.59
CA SER A 559 20.82 0.47 11.50
C SER A 559 22.33 0.81 11.43
N ASN A 560 23.14 -0.04 10.81
CA ASN A 560 24.61 0.11 10.78
C ASN A 560 25.10 1.43 10.15
N GLU A 561 24.33 2.00 9.22
CA GLU A 561 24.64 3.28 8.56
C GLU A 561 23.86 4.46 9.19
N ASN A 562 23.19 4.24 10.33
CA ASN A 562 22.31 5.22 10.99
C ASN A 562 21.23 5.78 10.04
N THR A 563 20.75 4.98 9.10
CA THR A 563 19.73 5.36 8.11
C THR A 563 18.32 5.35 8.68
N ASP A 564 18.13 4.60 9.77
CA ASP A 564 16.85 4.32 10.38
C ASP A 564 16.97 4.43 11.90
N ALA A 565 16.11 5.27 12.48
CA ALA A 565 15.94 5.40 13.92
C ALA A 565 14.60 4.79 14.33
N TRP A 566 14.66 3.77 15.20
CA TRP A 566 13.49 3.05 15.70
C TRP A 566 13.37 3.19 17.20
N PHE A 567 12.11 3.26 17.64
CA PHE A 567 11.74 2.81 18.97
C PHE A 567 10.48 1.95 18.87
N ILE A 568 10.51 0.79 19.52
CA ILE A 568 9.35 -0.07 19.69
C ILE A 568 9.20 -0.38 21.17
N GLY A 569 7.99 -0.23 21.69
CA GLY A 569 7.71 -0.52 23.08
C GLY A 569 6.25 -0.81 23.34
N TYR A 570 5.96 -1.20 24.56
CA TYR A 570 4.61 -1.49 25.00
C TYR A 570 4.41 -1.22 26.49
N THR A 571 3.14 -1.00 26.79
CA THR A 571 2.50 -1.10 28.09
C THR A 571 1.54 -2.30 28.02
N PRO A 572 0.95 -2.76 29.14
CA PRO A 572 -0.11 -3.77 29.08
C PRO A 572 -1.30 -3.41 28.17
N GLU A 573 -1.55 -2.12 27.94
CA GLU A 573 -2.70 -1.59 27.19
C GLU A 573 -2.41 -1.30 25.72
N LEU A 574 -1.17 -0.93 25.39
CA LEU A 574 -0.79 -0.37 24.10
C LEU A 574 0.62 -0.77 23.72
N LEU A 575 0.78 -1.28 22.50
CA LEU A 575 2.07 -1.53 21.86
C LEU A 575 2.21 -0.57 20.69
N ALA A 576 3.33 0.13 20.59
CA ALA A 576 3.56 1.06 19.49
C ALA A 576 4.99 1.03 18.96
N THR A 577 5.12 1.30 17.66
CA THR A 577 6.39 1.42 16.94
C THR A 577 6.46 2.80 16.32
N LEU A 578 7.59 3.49 16.51
CA LEU A 578 7.93 4.74 15.83
C LEU A 578 9.22 4.55 15.02
N TRP A 579 9.15 4.88 13.73
CA TRP A 579 10.28 4.93 12.82
C TRP A 579 10.50 6.36 12.31
N ILE A 580 11.77 6.74 12.16
CA ILE A 580 12.21 8.00 11.55
C ILE A 580 13.34 7.67 10.56
N GLY A 581 13.25 8.19 9.33
CA GLY A 581 14.26 7.93 8.29
C GLY A 581 13.97 8.62 6.97
N ASN A 582 14.87 8.46 5.99
CA ASN A 582 14.70 8.97 4.64
C ASN A 582 14.40 7.85 3.64
N ASP A 583 13.63 8.15 2.60
CA ASP A 583 13.32 7.15 1.58
C ASP A 583 14.53 6.71 0.77
N ASP A 584 15.43 7.66 0.51
CA ASP A 584 16.72 7.45 -0.16
C ASP A 584 17.79 6.76 0.70
N ARG A 585 17.44 6.40 1.95
CA ARG A 585 18.31 5.71 2.91
C ARG A 585 19.55 6.51 3.29
N ARG A 586 19.53 7.84 3.22
CA ARG A 586 20.56 8.66 3.87
C ARG A 586 20.24 8.82 5.36
N PRO A 587 21.26 9.00 6.23
CA PRO A 587 21.03 9.27 7.65
C PRO A 587 20.04 10.43 7.85
N PRO A 588 19.02 10.27 8.72
CA PRO A 588 18.05 11.31 8.99
C PRO A 588 18.73 12.47 9.73
N ARG A 589 18.70 13.66 9.14
CA ARG A 589 19.36 14.87 9.64
C ARG A 589 18.43 16.07 9.52
N VAL A 590 18.58 17.01 10.44
CA VAL A 590 17.96 18.33 10.39
C VAL A 590 19.05 19.35 10.71
N GLY A 591 19.45 20.13 9.70
CA GLY A 591 20.71 20.86 9.73
C GLY A 591 21.89 19.90 9.98
N ASP A 592 22.76 20.24 10.93
CA ASP A 592 23.91 19.40 11.29
C ASP A 592 23.57 18.26 12.25
N ARG A 593 22.36 18.25 12.82
CA ARG A 593 21.95 17.28 13.84
C ARG A 593 21.45 15.98 13.22
N VAL A 594 22.08 14.85 13.57
CA VAL A 594 21.58 13.50 13.25
C VAL A 594 20.43 13.15 14.19
N ILE A 595 19.33 12.64 13.63
CA ILE A 595 18.19 12.13 14.38
C ILE A 595 18.40 10.65 14.68
N GLY A 596 18.65 10.31 15.94
CA GLY A 596 18.90 8.93 16.37
C GLY A 596 17.70 8.30 17.08
N SER A 597 17.85 7.02 17.43
CA SER A 597 16.85 6.23 18.17
C SER A 597 16.49 6.80 19.54
N GLY A 598 17.34 7.64 20.13
CA GLY A 598 17.01 8.40 21.35
C GLY A 598 15.91 9.44 21.12
N THR A 599 15.84 10.07 19.95
CA THR A 599 14.73 10.96 19.56
C THR A 599 13.46 10.12 19.34
N ALA A 600 13.56 8.98 18.67
CA ALA A 600 12.41 8.07 18.51
C ALA A 600 11.87 7.60 19.88
N ALA A 601 12.75 7.29 20.83
CA ALA A 601 12.38 6.93 22.19
C ALA A 601 11.59 8.05 22.89
N GLU A 602 12.11 9.27 22.88
CA GLU A 602 11.48 10.45 23.48
C GLU A 602 10.06 10.71 22.95
N TYR A 603 9.91 10.73 21.63
CA TYR A 603 8.62 10.98 20.99
C TYR A 603 7.64 9.81 21.17
N TRP A 604 8.14 8.58 21.21
CA TRP A 604 7.32 7.42 21.58
C TRP A 604 6.80 7.52 23.02
N GLY A 605 7.66 7.90 23.97
CA GLY A 605 7.26 8.06 25.39
C GLY A 605 6.17 9.12 25.55
N SER A 606 6.36 10.27 24.91
CA SER A 606 5.37 11.35 24.85
C SER A 606 4.05 10.90 24.20
N PHE A 607 4.12 10.16 23.09
CA PHE A 607 2.92 9.58 22.46
C PHE A 607 2.16 8.66 23.41
N VAL A 608 2.83 7.69 24.05
CA VAL A 608 2.17 6.73 24.95
C VAL A 608 1.57 7.43 26.17
N GLN A 609 2.29 8.38 26.77
CA GLN A 609 1.80 9.16 27.91
C GLN A 609 0.48 9.87 27.56
N ARG A 610 0.43 10.54 26.40
CA ARG A 610 -0.74 11.29 25.94
C ARG A 610 -1.88 10.36 25.49
N ALA A 611 -1.56 9.29 24.76
CA ALA A 611 -2.54 8.33 24.24
C ALA A 611 -3.28 7.60 25.38
N LEU A 612 -2.59 7.32 26.49
CA LEU A 612 -3.14 6.58 27.63
C LEU A 612 -3.57 7.46 28.81
N VAL A 613 -3.68 8.78 28.63
CA VAL A 613 -4.06 9.71 29.72
C VAL A 613 -5.44 9.38 30.32
N ARG A 614 -6.32 8.71 29.55
CA ARG A 614 -7.66 8.29 29.96
C ARG A 614 -7.71 6.86 30.50
N ASN A 615 -6.59 6.13 30.47
CA ASN A 615 -6.52 4.73 30.87
C ASN A 615 -5.94 4.59 32.27
N SER A 616 -6.55 3.73 33.10
CA SER A 616 -5.97 3.33 34.38
C SER A 616 -4.61 2.67 34.17
N VAL A 617 -3.66 2.98 35.06
CA VAL A 617 -2.32 2.37 35.02
C VAL A 617 -2.42 0.89 35.35
N LYS A 618 -1.85 0.04 34.49
CA LYS A 618 -1.73 -1.40 34.73
C LYS A 618 -0.27 -1.82 34.90
N SER A 619 -0.05 -2.85 35.70
CA SER A 619 1.22 -3.55 35.77
C SER A 619 1.27 -4.68 34.75
N PHE A 620 2.48 -5.09 34.35
CA PHE A 620 2.68 -6.35 33.66
C PHE A 620 2.22 -7.50 34.56
N LYS A 621 1.61 -8.52 33.94
CA LYS A 621 1.11 -9.71 34.63
C LYS A 621 2.19 -10.75 34.79
#